data_AF-A0A3B0PMG2-F1
#
_entry.id   AF-A0A3B0PMG2-F1
#
_cell.length_a   1.000
_cell.length_b   1.000
_cell.length_c   1.000
_cell.angle_alpha   90.00
_cell.angle_beta   90.00
_cell.angle_gamma   90.00
#
_symmetry.space_group_name_H-M   'P 1'
#
loop_
_entity.id
_entity.type
_entity.pdbx_description
1 polymer ?
#
loop_
_entity_poly.entity_id
_entity_poly.type
_entity_poly.pdbx_seq_one_letter_code
_entity_poly.pdbx_strand_id
1 'polypeptide(L)'
;MDLVASKIDAYEGLSSGYITTFFDAVYFATITLTTIGYGDLLPHATMSRIIVTINSLLALAIIAIPSGVIASEFLSATQDRITTKKKEKENNEGK
;
A
#
# COMPACT_ATOMS: atom_id res chain seq x y z
N MET A 1 -30.18 23.05 26.84
CA MET A 1 -29.21 23.27 25.75
C MET A 1 -28.65 21.94 25.24
N ASP A 2 -28.78 20.86 25.99
CA ASP A 2 -28.23 19.53 25.67
C ASP A 2 -28.86 18.81 24.46
N LEU A 3 -30.16 19.03 24.19
CA LEU A 3 -30.85 18.41 23.05
C LEU A 3 -30.38 18.94 21.69
N VAL A 4 -29.90 20.18 21.64
CA VAL A 4 -29.36 20.77 20.41
C VAL A 4 -27.93 20.30 20.20
N ALA A 5 -27.11 20.26 21.26
CA ALA A 5 -25.76 19.71 21.22
C ALA A 5 -25.75 18.24 20.77
N SER A 6 -26.63 17.39 21.33
CA SER A 6 -26.69 15.97 20.93
C SER A 6 -27.10 15.78 19.46
N LYS A 7 -27.89 16.71 18.90
CA LYS A 7 -28.25 16.68 17.47
C LYS A 7 -27.08 17.15 16.60
N ILE A 8 -26.33 18.16 17.02
CA ILE A 8 -25.11 18.61 16.31
C ILE A 8 -24.08 17.47 16.26
N ASP A 9 -23.81 16.82 17.40
CA ASP A 9 -22.87 15.68 17.48
C ASP A 9 -23.33 14.50 16.61
N ALA A 10 -24.64 14.24 16.56
CA ALA A 10 -25.20 13.22 15.68
C ALA A 10 -25.07 13.59 14.19
N TYR A 11 -25.24 14.87 13.83
CA TYR A 11 -25.05 15.36 12.45
C TYR A 11 -23.59 15.32 12.02
N GLU A 12 -22.64 15.65 12.90
CA GLU A 12 -21.20 15.48 12.63
C GLU A 12 -20.84 13.99 12.48
N GLY A 13 -21.41 13.13 13.34
CA GLY A 13 -21.26 11.67 13.23
C GLY A 13 -21.86 11.07 11.96
N LEU A 14 -22.89 11.70 11.38
CA LEU A 14 -23.48 11.31 10.09
C LEU A 14 -22.65 11.78 8.90
N SER A 15 -21.91 12.89 9.02
CA SER A 15 -20.93 13.34 8.01
C SER A 15 -19.60 12.59 8.10
N SER A 16 -19.30 12.01 9.26
CA SER A 16 -18.10 11.21 9.51
C SER A 16 -18.10 9.99 8.58
N GLY A 17 -17.20 9.98 7.59
CA GLY A 17 -17.11 8.90 6.60
C GLY A 17 -17.25 9.35 5.14
N TYR A 18 -17.73 10.58 4.90
CA TYR A 18 -17.91 11.10 3.55
C TYR A 18 -16.71 11.92 3.10
N ILE A 19 -16.27 11.67 1.87
CA ILE A 19 -15.26 12.48 1.20
C ILE A 19 -15.97 13.71 0.65
N THR A 20 -15.75 14.87 1.26
CA THR A 20 -16.45 16.12 0.91
C THR A 20 -15.53 17.14 0.26
N THR A 21 -14.25 17.14 0.64
CA THR A 21 -13.24 18.05 0.09
C THR A 21 -12.21 17.32 -0.77
N PHE A 22 -11.47 18.07 -1.57
CA PHE A 22 -10.34 17.54 -2.33
C PHE A 22 -9.25 16.96 -1.40
N PHE A 23 -8.99 17.61 -0.27
CA PHE A 23 -8.00 17.15 0.69
C PHE A 23 -8.40 15.83 1.35
N ASP A 24 -9.69 15.63 1.64
CA ASP A 24 -10.22 14.34 2.13
C ASP A 24 -9.95 13.22 1.12
N ALA A 25 -10.12 13.51 -0.17
CA ALA A 25 -9.88 12.55 -1.25
C ALA A 25 -8.40 12.20 -1.38
N VAL A 26 -7.51 13.19 -1.27
CA VAL A 26 -6.05 12.98 -1.29
C VAL A 26 -5.59 12.21 -0.07
N TYR A 27 -6.10 12.53 1.12
CA TYR A 27 -5.82 11.79 2.34
C TYR A 27 -6.30 10.34 2.22
N PHE A 28 -7.54 10.12 1.79
CA PHE A 28 -8.10 8.78 1.54
C PHE A 28 -7.27 7.98 0.53
N ALA A 29 -6.86 8.60 -0.58
CA ALA A 29 -6.01 7.96 -1.58
C ALA A 29 -4.63 7.61 -1.00
N THR A 30 -4.05 8.49 -0.17
CA THR A 30 -2.73 8.28 0.44
C THR A 30 -2.74 7.11 1.42
N ILE A 31 -3.72 7.06 2.34
CA ILE A 31 -3.83 5.96 3.32
C ILE A 31 -4.16 4.62 2.64
N THR A 32 -4.86 4.65 1.50
CA THR A 32 -5.17 3.46 0.70
C THR A 32 -3.94 2.98 -0.06
N LEU A 33 -3.22 3.89 -0.73
CA LEU A 33 -2.00 3.60 -1.49
C LEU A 33 -0.88 3.07 -0.60
N THR A 34 -0.78 3.60 0.62
CA THR A 34 0.18 3.14 1.63
C THR A 34 -0.30 1.93 2.42
N THR A 35 -1.47 1.38 2.10
CA THR A 35 -2.09 0.20 2.76
C THR A 35 -2.39 0.37 4.26
N ILE A 36 -2.44 1.61 4.76
CA ILE A 36 -2.77 1.92 6.16
C ILE A 36 -4.27 1.70 6.43
N GLY A 37 -5.13 2.32 5.61
CA GLY A 37 -6.58 2.12 5.63
C GLY A 37 -7.26 2.32 7.00
N TYR A 38 -7.21 3.52 7.58
CA TYR A 38 -7.85 3.81 8.88
C TYR A 38 -9.38 3.57 8.90
N GLY A 39 -10.05 3.64 7.75
CA GLY A 39 -11.49 3.40 7.65
C GLY A 39 -12.34 4.55 8.21
N ASP A 40 -11.76 5.72 8.38
CA ASP A 40 -12.40 6.97 8.77
C ASP A 40 -13.14 7.64 7.61
N LEU A 41 -12.67 7.45 6.37
CA LEU A 41 -13.33 7.88 5.14
C LEU A 41 -13.55 6.69 4.21
N LEU A 42 -14.77 6.55 3.67
CA LEU A 42 -15.10 5.46 2.76
C LEU A 42 -15.90 5.92 1.53
N PRO A 43 -15.67 5.28 0.36
CA PRO A 43 -16.52 5.44 -0.80
C PRO A 43 -17.90 4.82 -0.55
N HIS A 44 -18.93 5.66 -0.45
CA HIS A 44 -20.30 5.21 -0.26
C HIS A 44 -21.01 4.87 -1.58
N ALA A 45 -20.64 5.53 -2.68
CA ALA A 45 -21.25 5.31 -3.98
C ALA A 45 -20.70 4.06 -4.68
N THR A 46 -21.57 3.27 -5.33
CA THR A 46 -21.20 2.03 -6.05
C THR A 46 -20.10 2.26 -7.08
N MET A 47 -20.18 3.35 -7.86
CA MET A 47 -19.15 3.70 -8.84
C MET A 47 -17.78 3.97 -8.18
N SER A 48 -17.78 4.74 -7.08
CA SER A 48 -16.55 5.02 -6.34
C SER A 48 -15.92 3.78 -5.72
N ARG A 49 -16.72 2.80 -5.27
CA ARG A 49 -16.21 1.53 -4.75
C ARG A 49 -15.45 0.74 -5.81
N ILE A 50 -15.94 0.70 -7.05
CA ILE A 50 -15.24 0.03 -8.15
C ILE A 50 -13.89 0.69 -8.42
N ILE A 51 -13.86 2.03 -8.47
CA ILE A 51 -12.62 2.80 -8.69
C ILE A 51 -11.62 2.53 -7.56
N VAL A 52 -12.08 2.55 -6.31
CA VAL A 52 -11.22 2.28 -5.15
C VAL A 52 -10.68 0.85 -5.16
N THR A 53 -11.48 -0.15 -5.53
CA THR A 53 -11.00 -1.53 -5.67
C THR A 53 -9.86 -1.64 -6.69
N ILE A 54 -10.01 -0.99 -7.85
CA ILE A 54 -8.95 -0.96 -8.88
C ILE A 54 -7.71 -0.22 -8.35
N ASN A 55 -7.90 0.89 -7.63
CA ASN A 55 -6.82 1.65 -7.02
C ASN A 55 -6.02 0.81 -6.01
N SER A 56 -6.70 0.04 -5.16
CA SER A 56 -6.04 -0.87 -4.20
C SER A 56 -5.18 -1.94 -4.88
N LEU A 57 -5.60 -2.46 -6.04
CA LEU A 57 -4.78 -3.39 -6.82
C LEU A 57 -3.54 -2.71 -7.41
N LEU A 58 -3.70 -1.49 -7.93
CA LEU A 58 -2.61 -0.69 -8.47
C LEU A 58 -1.58 -0.35 -7.38
N ALA A 59 -2.04 -0.04 -6.16
CA ALA A 59 -1.17 0.25 -5.03
C ALA A 59 -0.17 -0.87 -4.74
N LEU A 60 -0.66 -2.12 -4.72
CA LEU A 60 0.19 -3.30 -4.52
C LEU A 60 1.20 -3.47 -5.66
N ALA A 61 0.80 -3.21 -6.91
CA ALA A 61 1.69 -3.29 -8.06
C ALA A 61 2.83 -2.24 -7.96
N ILE A 62 2.53 -1.03 -7.50
CA ILE A 62 3.53 0.04 -7.32
C ILE A 62 4.55 -0.34 -6.23
N ILE A 63 4.10 -0.90 -5.11
CA ILE A 63 4.99 -1.32 -4.02
C ILE A 63 5.88 -2.51 -4.43
N ALA A 64 5.39 -3.39 -5.30
CA ALA A 64 6.14 -4.56 -5.75
C ALA A 64 7.39 -4.22 -6.59
N ILE A 65 7.35 -3.16 -7.39
CA ILE A 65 8.44 -2.77 -8.31
C ILE A 65 9.74 -2.47 -7.56
N PRO A 66 9.81 -1.50 -6.61
CA PRO A 66 11.06 -1.20 -5.91
C PRO A 66 11.53 -2.38 -5.04
N SER A 67 10.61 -3.13 -4.43
CA SER A 67 10.94 -4.35 -3.68
C SER A 67 11.60 -5.40 -4.58
N GLY A 68 11.12 -5.56 -5.81
CA GLY A 68 11.68 -6.50 -6.78
C GLY A 68 13.08 -6.13 -7.25
N VAL A 69 13.34 -4.84 -7.47
CA VAL A 69 14.68 -4.35 -7.85
C VAL A 69 15.69 -4.65 -6.75
N ILE A 70 15.37 -4.32 -5.49
CA ILE A 70 16.25 -4.56 -4.34
C ILE A 70 16.51 -6.06 -4.16
N ALA A 71 15.47 -6.89 -4.28
CA ALA A 71 15.60 -8.33 -4.19
C ALA A 71 16.50 -8.89 -5.29
N SER A 72 16.41 -8.37 -6.53
CA SER A 72 17.25 -8.80 -7.64
C SER A 72 18.73 -8.53 -7.37
N GLU A 73 19.08 -7.35 -6.88
CA GLU A 73 20.48 -7.04 -6.55
C GLU A 73 21.02 -7.93 -5.44
N PHE A 74 20.23 -8.16 -4.39
CA PHE A 74 20.61 -9.06 -3.29
C PHE A 74 20.82 -10.51 -3.76
N LEU A 75 19.95 -10.98 -4.66
CA LEU A 75 20.01 -12.34 -5.19
C LEU A 75 21.22 -12.51 -6.11
N SER A 76 21.51 -11.52 -6.97
CA SER A 76 22.72 -11.50 -7.80
C SER A 76 23.99 -11.54 -6.95
N ALA A 77 24.08 -10.69 -5.92
CA ALA A 77 25.22 -10.69 -5.00
C ALA A 77 25.41 -12.04 -4.28
N THR A 78 24.31 -12.73 -3.98
CA THR A 78 24.36 -14.08 -3.37
C THR A 78 24.79 -15.14 -4.39
N GLN A 79 24.26 -15.09 -5.61
CA GLN A 79 24.57 -16.02 -6.69
C GLN A 79 26.04 -15.94 -7.12
N ASP A 80 26.63 -14.75 -7.17
CA ASP A 80 28.04 -14.54 -7.50
C ASP A 80 28.99 -15.22 -6.49
N ARG A 81 28.61 -15.22 -5.21
CA ARG A 81 29.38 -15.90 -4.15
C ARG A 81 29.27 -17.42 -4.25
N ILE A 82 28.11 -17.94 -4.63
CA ILE A 82 27.89 -19.39 -4.82
C ILE A 82 28.64 -19.89 -6.06
N THR A 83 28.57 -19.16 -7.17
CA THR A 83 29.24 -19.54 -8.43
C THR A 83 30.77 -19.45 -8.32
N THR A 84 31.31 -18.43 -7.65
CA THR A 84 32.76 -18.30 -7.39
C THR A 84 33.28 -19.46 -6.53
N LYS A 85 32.60 -19.79 -5.42
CA LYS A 85 32.97 -20.93 -4.56
C LYS A 85 32.88 -22.28 -5.28
N LYS A 86 31.93 -22.44 -6.21
CA LYS A 86 31.82 -23.67 -7.00
C LYS A 86 33.01 -23.84 -7.95
N LYS A 87 33.40 -22.78 -8.66
CA LYS A 87 34.58 -22.77 -9.55
C LYS A 87 35.88 -23.05 -8.81
N GLU A 88 36.05 -22.51 -7.60
CA GLU A 88 37.22 -22.77 -6.77
C GLU A 88 37.32 -24.24 -6.32
N LYS A 89 36.20 -24.88 -5.98
CA LYS A 89 36.17 -26.31 -5.65
C LYS A 89 36.49 -27.20 -6.84
N GLU A 90 35.87 -26.94 -8.00
CA GLU A 90 36.13 -27.71 -9.23
C GLU A 90 37.60 -27.60 -9.68
N ASN A 91 38.23 -26.43 -9.53
CA ASN A 91 39.65 -26.24 -9.89
C ASN A 91 40.64 -26.91 -8.92
N ASN A 92 40.24 -27.16 -7.66
CA ASN A 92 41.07 -27.85 -6.67
C ASN A 92 40.92 -29.38 -6.71
N GLU A 93 39.81 -29.91 -7.21
CA GLU A 93 39.60 -31.36 -7.35
C GLU A 93 40.17 -31.93 -8.67
N GLY A 94 40.46 -31.06 -9.65
CA GLY A 94 41.08 -31.44 -10.93
C GLY A 94 42.61 -31.42 -10.95
N LYS A 95 43.28 -31.18 -9.82
CA LYS A 95 44.74 -31.23 -9.62
C LYS A 95 45.12 -32.40 -8.73
#